data_AF-A0A6N3DGC6-F1
#
_entry.id   AF-A0A6N3DGC6-F1
#
_cell.length_a   1.000
_cell.length_b   1.000
_cell.length_c   1.000
_cell.angle_alpha   90.00
_cell.angle_beta   90.00
_cell.angle_gamma   90.00
#
_symmetry.space_group_name_H-M   'P 1'
#
loop_
_entity.id
_entity.type
_entity.pdbx_description
1 polymer ?
#
loop_
_entity_poly.entity_id
_entity_poly.type
_entity_poly.pdbx_seq_one_letter_code
_entity_poly.pdbx_strand_id
1 'polypeptide(L)'
;MSINVEQQEADDHSILQFYKDLIQLKKSDDTFTYGEFNLIDSENSSIFAYTRTLNNKTAVIVSNLTNQTVSLKTDLELNKGDLKLHNYDTEINTDNIKPFEAFVTMI
;
A
#
# COMPACT_ATOMS: atom_id res chain seq x y z
N MET A 1 7.88 -3.29 -26.78
CA MET A 1 7.33 -3.63 -25.45
C MET A 1 6.01 -4.32 -25.67
N SER A 2 5.92 -5.59 -25.32
CA SER A 2 4.68 -6.37 -25.39
C SER A 2 4.22 -6.69 -23.97
N ILE A 3 3.17 -6.03 -23.50
CA ILE A 3 2.54 -6.38 -22.22
C ILE A 3 1.70 -7.64 -22.47
N ASN A 4 2.10 -8.77 -21.88
CA ASN A 4 1.42 -10.05 -22.07
C ASN A 4 1.47 -10.90 -20.79
N VAL A 5 0.56 -11.88 -20.70
CA VAL A 5 0.40 -12.74 -19.51
C VAL A 5 1.62 -13.61 -19.30
N GLU A 6 2.09 -14.30 -20.34
CA GLU A 6 3.24 -15.21 -20.26
C GLU A 6 4.48 -14.53 -19.65
N GLN A 7 4.81 -13.32 -20.12
CA GLN A 7 5.92 -12.56 -19.57
C GLN A 7 5.69 -12.14 -18.12
N GLN A 8 4.48 -11.71 -17.76
CA GLN A 8 4.19 -11.26 -16.40
C GLN A 8 4.09 -12.43 -15.40
N GLU A 9 3.69 -13.62 -15.85
CA GLU A 9 3.69 -14.82 -15.01
C GLU A 9 5.10 -15.29 -14.64
N ALA A 10 6.10 -14.95 -15.45
CA ALA A 10 7.51 -15.26 -15.19
C ALA A 10 8.26 -14.18 -14.39
N ASP A 11 7.63 -13.04 -14.13
CA ASP A 11 8.23 -11.90 -13.42
C ASP A 11 7.53 -11.65 -12.08
N ASP A 12 8.22 -11.96 -10.99
CA ASP A 12 7.73 -11.81 -9.62
C ASP A 12 7.43 -10.36 -9.23
N HIS A 13 7.94 -9.38 -9.99
CA HIS A 13 7.69 -7.95 -9.76
C HIS A 13 6.71 -7.36 -10.79
N SER A 14 6.03 -8.22 -11.54
CA SER A 14 5.05 -7.79 -12.53
C SER A 14 3.78 -7.22 -11.90
N ILE A 15 3.03 -6.46 -12.69
CA ILE A 15 1.70 -5.97 -12.30
C ILE A 15 0.78 -7.16 -11.98
N LEU A 16 0.83 -8.23 -12.79
CA LEU A 16 0.04 -9.44 -12.55
C LEU A 16 0.35 -10.06 -11.17
N GLN A 17 1.63 -10.19 -10.84
CA GLN A 17 2.03 -10.77 -9.55
C GLN A 17 1.58 -9.86 -8.40
N PHE A 18 1.78 -8.54 -8.51
CA PHE A 18 1.31 -7.57 -7.52
C PHE A 18 -0.21 -7.69 -7.26
N TYR A 19 -1.03 -7.87 -8.31
CA TYR A 19 -2.47 -8.10 -8.15
C TYR A 19 -2.81 -9.43 -7.48
N LYS A 20 -2.06 -10.51 -7.78
CA LYS A 20 -2.23 -11.80 -7.08
C LYS A 20 -1.97 -11.63 -5.59
N ASP A 21 -0.89 -10.96 -5.23
CA ASP A 21 -0.50 -10.70 -3.84
C ASP A 21 -1.52 -9.81 -3.13
N LEU A 22 -2.02 -8.76 -3.79
CA LEU A 22 -3.08 -7.89 -3.26
C LEU A 22 -4.38 -8.66 -2.98
N ILE A 23 -4.80 -9.55 -3.90
CA ILE A 23 -5.99 -10.39 -3.73
C ILE A 23 -5.79 -11.38 -2.58
N GLN A 24 -4.60 -11.98 -2.48
CA GLN A 24 -4.26 -12.89 -1.39
C GLN A 24 -4.27 -12.16 -0.04
N LEU A 25 -3.69 -10.96 0.02
CA LEU A 25 -3.70 -10.11 1.21
C LEU A 25 -5.13 -9.80 1.65
N LYS A 26 -5.99 -9.33 0.73
CA LYS A 26 -7.40 -9.05 1.02
C LYS A 26 -8.15 -10.26 1.58
N LYS A 27 -7.82 -11.48 1.12
CA LYS A 27 -8.44 -12.73 1.59
C LYS A 27 -7.86 -13.25 2.91
N SER A 28 -6.66 -12.80 3.28
CA SER A 28 -5.97 -13.28 4.48
C SER A 28 -6.51 -12.69 5.79
N ASP A 29 -7.17 -11.53 5.73
CA ASP A 29 -7.70 -10.85 6.90
C ASP A 29 -8.98 -10.06 6.59
N ASP A 30 -10.01 -10.29 7.39
CA ASP A 30 -11.31 -9.63 7.29
C ASP A 30 -11.23 -8.10 7.46
N THR A 31 -10.17 -7.58 8.11
CA THR A 31 -9.92 -6.13 8.23
C THR A 31 -9.91 -5.43 6.87
N PHE A 32 -9.39 -6.08 5.81
CA PHE A 32 -9.35 -5.49 4.47
C PHE A 32 -10.72 -5.41 3.78
N THR A 33 -11.70 -6.16 4.27
CA THR A 33 -13.06 -6.22 3.69
C THR A 33 -14.08 -5.48 4.55
N TYR A 34 -14.04 -5.71 5.87
CA TYR A 34 -15.05 -5.23 6.82
C TYR A 34 -14.54 -4.14 7.76
N GLY A 35 -13.25 -3.81 7.71
CA GLY A 35 -12.69 -2.74 8.54
C GLY A 35 -13.26 -1.38 8.17
N GLU A 36 -13.54 -0.58 9.21
CA GLU A 36 -13.98 0.80 9.12
C GLU A 36 -12.92 1.65 8.44
N PHE A 37 -13.34 2.46 7.47
CA PHE A 37 -12.47 3.31 6.68
C PHE A 37 -12.31 4.69 7.33
N ASN A 38 -11.06 5.12 7.54
CA ASN A 38 -10.76 6.49 7.99
C ASN A 38 -9.62 7.08 7.15
N LEU A 39 -9.82 8.28 6.59
CA LEU A 39 -8.80 9.00 5.83
C LEU A 39 -7.65 9.47 6.73
N ILE A 40 -6.45 9.48 6.17
CA ILE A 40 -5.24 10.07 6.73
C ILE A 40 -4.80 11.19 5.79
N ASP A 41 -4.31 12.30 6.34
CA ASP A 41 -3.76 13.44 5.56
C ASP A 41 -4.75 13.94 4.48
N SER A 42 -6.02 14.13 4.84
CA SER A 42 -7.12 14.40 3.90
C SER A 42 -6.92 15.64 3.02
N GLU A 43 -6.09 16.59 3.46
CA GLU A 43 -5.78 17.81 2.72
C GLU A 43 -4.68 17.59 1.65
N ASN A 44 -4.01 16.45 1.68
CA ASN A 44 -2.96 16.09 0.73
C ASN A 44 -3.59 15.46 -0.52
N SER A 45 -3.73 16.25 -1.58
CA SER A 45 -4.30 15.78 -2.85
C SER A 45 -3.39 14.81 -3.63
N SER A 46 -2.14 14.65 -3.21
CA SER A 46 -1.15 13.81 -3.90
C SER A 46 -1.03 12.41 -3.28
N ILE A 47 -1.25 12.30 -1.97
CA ILE A 47 -1.25 11.03 -1.25
C ILE A 47 -2.68 10.63 -0.91
N PHE A 48 -3.08 9.44 -1.34
CA PHE A 48 -4.29 8.80 -0.85
C PHE A 48 -3.90 7.81 0.25
N ALA A 49 -4.09 8.21 1.51
CA ALA A 49 -3.79 7.38 2.67
C ALA A 49 -5.04 7.19 3.53
N TYR A 50 -5.21 5.98 4.06
CA TYR A 50 -6.34 5.65 4.92
C TYR A 50 -6.05 4.44 5.79
N THR A 51 -6.82 4.30 6.86
CA THR A 51 -6.85 3.08 7.67
C THR A 51 -8.07 2.24 7.35
N ARG A 52 -7.94 0.93 7.57
CA ARG A 52 -9.06 0.02 7.79
C ARG A 52 -8.92 -0.61 9.16
N THR A 53 -9.88 -0.37 10.05
CA THR A 53 -9.82 -0.90 11.42
C THR A 53 -10.97 -1.87 11.67
N LEU A 54 -10.64 -3.06 12.16
CA LEU A 54 -11.62 -4.06 12.58
C LEU A 54 -11.16 -4.66 13.91
N ASN A 55 -11.99 -4.53 14.94
CA ASN A 55 -11.66 -4.92 16.31
C ASN A 55 -10.35 -4.26 16.79
N ASN A 56 -9.32 -5.05 17.08
CA ASN A 56 -8.01 -4.61 17.55
C ASN A 56 -6.93 -4.62 16.47
N LYS A 57 -7.31 -4.70 15.19
CA LYS A 57 -6.38 -4.70 14.05
C LYS A 57 -6.61 -3.47 13.19
N THR A 58 -5.54 -2.79 12.82
CA THR A 58 -5.61 -1.68 11.88
C THR A 58 -4.67 -1.92 10.71
N ALA A 59 -5.20 -1.90 9.49
CA ALA A 59 -4.39 -1.80 8.29
C ALA A 59 -4.22 -0.32 7.93
N VAL A 60 -3.01 0.07 7.54
CA VAL A 60 -2.71 1.38 6.95
C VAL A 60 -2.37 1.17 5.48
N ILE A 61 -3.11 1.85 4.62
CA ILE A 61 -2.94 1.80 3.17
C ILE A 61 -2.51 3.19 2.71
N VAL A 62 -1.43 3.26 1.95
CA VAL A 62 -0.88 4.51 1.42
C VAL A 62 -0.61 4.35 -0.07
N SER A 63 -0.99 5.35 -0.87
CA SER A 63 -0.63 5.42 -2.28
C SER A 63 -0.30 6.87 -2.65
N ASN A 64 0.88 7.09 -3.22
CA ASN A 64 1.16 8.31 -3.96
C ASN A 64 0.53 8.19 -5.35
N LEU A 65 -0.34 9.14 -5.70
CA LEU A 65 -1.06 9.15 -6.98
C LEU A 65 -0.39 10.07 -8.00
N THR A 66 0.84 10.50 -7.73
CA THR A 66 1.60 11.42 -8.57
C THR A 66 2.95 10.81 -8.98
N ASN A 67 3.56 11.43 -9.98
CA ASN A 67 4.92 11.10 -10.42
C ASN A 67 6.01 11.89 -9.65
N GLN A 68 5.66 12.55 -8.54
CA GLN A 68 6.57 13.34 -7.72
C GLN A 68 6.79 12.63 -6.39
N THR A 69 7.90 12.94 -5.73
CA THR A 69 8.10 12.53 -4.33
C THR A 69 7.29 13.45 -3.42
N VAL A 70 6.54 12.88 -2.49
CA VAL A 70 5.62 13.60 -1.61
C VAL A 70 5.75 13.10 -0.19
N SER A 71 5.59 13.98 0.80
CA SER A 71 5.51 13.59 2.20
C SER A 71 4.08 13.28 2.62
N LEU A 72 3.92 12.25 3.45
CA LEU A 72 2.69 11.87 4.14
C LEU A 72 2.73 12.43 5.56
N LYS A 73 1.72 13.21 5.95
CA LYS A 73 1.56 13.65 7.35
C LYS A 73 0.74 12.63 8.13
N THR A 74 1.36 11.98 9.11
CA THR A 74 0.68 11.03 9.98
C THR A 74 1.40 10.92 11.32
N ASP A 75 0.63 10.69 12.39
CA ASP A 75 1.16 10.37 13.71
C ASP A 75 1.29 8.85 13.93
N LEU A 76 0.95 8.05 12.92
CA LEU A 76 1.03 6.58 12.99
C LEU A 76 2.47 6.11 12.79
N GLU A 77 2.93 5.21 13.65
CA GLU A 77 4.23 4.57 13.49
C GLU A 77 4.14 3.43 12.46
N LEU A 78 4.71 3.63 11.27
CA LEU A 78 4.68 2.65 10.19
C LEU A 78 5.99 1.83 10.19
N ASN A 79 5.97 0.68 10.86
CA ASN A 79 7.17 -0.17 11.02
C ASN A 79 7.34 -1.18 9.86
N LYS A 80 8.60 -1.49 9.52
CA LYS A 80 8.95 -2.46 8.46
C LYS A 80 8.51 -3.89 8.78
N GLY A 81 8.46 -4.27 10.06
CA GLY A 81 8.07 -5.62 10.50
C GLY A 81 6.64 -6.00 10.14
N ASP A 82 5.79 -5.01 9.87
CA ASP A 82 4.38 -5.21 9.61
C ASP A 82 3.96 -4.90 8.17
N LEU A 83 4.92 -4.61 7.29
CA LEU A 83 4.72 -4.43 5.86
C LEU A 83 4.13 -5.70 5.23
N LYS A 84 2.98 -5.58 4.57
CA LYS A 84 2.25 -6.69 3.95
C LYS A 84 2.31 -6.67 2.43
N LEU A 85 2.43 -5.49 1.82
CA LEU A 85 2.55 -5.32 0.38
C LEU A 85 3.24 -3.99 0.09
N HIS A 86 4.12 -3.96 -0.91
CA HIS A 86 4.84 -2.75 -1.32
C HIS A 86 5.29 -2.91 -2.77
N ASN A 87 5.08 -1.89 -3.61
CA ASN A 87 5.53 -1.92 -5.00
C ASN A 87 6.98 -1.43 -5.21
N TYR A 88 7.64 -0.95 -4.16
CA TYR A 88 9.07 -0.64 -4.16
C TYR A 88 9.78 -1.56 -3.17
N ASP A 89 10.98 -2.02 -3.53
CA ASP A 89 11.86 -2.78 -2.61
C ASP A 89 12.71 -1.81 -1.78
N THR A 90 12.05 -0.96 -0.98
CA THR A 90 12.72 -0.04 -0.05
C THR A 90 11.96 0.10 1.26
N GLU A 91 12.61 0.67 2.27
CA GLU A 91 11.93 0.99 3.53
C GLU A 91 10.94 2.14 3.34
N ILE A 92 9.84 2.10 4.10
CA ILE A 92 8.86 3.20 4.13
C ILE A 92 9.55 4.42 4.73
N ASN A 93 9.48 5.53 4.01
CA ASN A 93 9.89 6.84 4.51
C ASN A 93 8.75 7.82 4.31
N THR A 94 8.00 8.12 5.36
CA THR A 94 6.83 9.01 5.29
C THR A 94 7.16 10.42 4.83
N ASP A 95 8.39 10.89 4.98
CA ASP A 95 8.84 12.18 4.45
C ASP A 95 9.17 12.13 2.94
N ASN A 96 9.25 10.92 2.37
CA ASN A 96 9.72 10.67 1.02
C ASN A 96 8.99 9.50 0.35
N ILE A 97 7.66 9.62 0.20
CA ILE A 97 6.90 8.65 -0.60
C ILE A 97 7.22 8.90 -2.08
N LYS A 98 7.86 7.92 -2.72
CA LYS A 98 8.33 7.97 -4.11
C LYS A 98 7.17 8.07 -5.11
N PRO A 99 7.46 8.48 -6.36
CA PRO A 99 6.48 8.47 -7.45
C PRO A 99 5.70 7.15 -7.52
N PHE A 100 4.38 7.20 -7.46
CA PHE A 100 3.51 6.02 -7.52
C PHE A 100 3.78 4.93 -6.46
N GLU A 101 4.51 5.24 -5.39
CA GLU A 101 4.73 4.28 -4.30
C GLU A 101 3.42 3.98 -3.57
N ALA A 102 3.16 2.69 -3.39
CA ALA A 102 1.99 2.18 -2.70
C ALA A 102 2.40 1.02 -1.79
N PHE A 103 1.91 1.07 -0.56
CA PHE A 103 2.18 0.03 0.42
C PHE A 103 1.02 -0.17 1.39
N VAL A 104 1.05 -1.33 2.03
CA VAL A 104 0.10 -1.75 3.07
C VAL A 104 0.89 -2.25 4.27
N THR A 105 0.63 -1.69 5.45
CA THR A 105 1.19 -2.16 6.73
C THR A 105 0.08 -2.41 7.74
N MET A 106 0.37 -3.19 8.77
CA MET A 106 -0.53 -3.42 9.91
C MET A 106 0.01 -2.72 11.14
N ILE A 107 -0.87 -2.16 11.97
CA ILE A 107 -0.59 -1.56 13.27
C ILE A 107 -1.61 -2.01 14.33
#